data_AF-A0A358MAS2-F1
#
_entry.id   AF-A0A358MAS2-F1
#
_cell.length_a   1.000
_cell.length_b   1.000
_cell.length_c   1.000
_cell.angle_alpha   90.00
_cell.angle_beta   90.00
_cell.angle_gamma   90.00
#
_symmetry.space_group_name_H-M   'P 1'
#
loop_
_entity.id
_entity.type
_entity.pdbx_description
1 polymer ?
#
loop_
_entity_poly.entity_id
_entity_poly.type
_entity_poly.pdbx_seq_one_letter_code
_entity_poly.pdbx_strand_id
1 'polypeptide(L)' 'MSTDLLPHEKGFHVSWDQIHRDARALAWRLQGQGPDGGNWRAVVAITRGGMAPAMIVA' A
#
# COMPACT_ATOMS: atom_id res chain seq x y z
N MET A 1 -34.47 9.54 15.26
CA MET A 1 -33.13 10.06 14.89
C MET A 1 -32.37 8.92 14.25
N SER A 2 -32.25 8.94 12.92
CA SER A 2 -31.42 7.97 12.20
C SER A 2 -29.99 8.49 12.23
N THR A 3 -29.07 7.74 12.84
CA THR A 3 -27.65 8.09 12.89
C THR A 3 -27.07 7.84 11.50
N ASP A 4 -27.02 8.88 10.67
CA ASP A 4 -26.33 8.88 9.38
C ASP A 4 -24.83 8.78 9.67
N LEU A 5 -24.33 7.55 9.78
CA LEU A 5 -22.91 7.30 10.00
C LEU A 5 -22.15 7.65 8.71
N LEU A 6 -21.24 8.61 8.79
CA LEU A 6 -20.42 9.04 7.66
C LEU A 6 -19.55 7.85 7.18
N PRO A 7 -19.26 7.71 5.87
CA PRO A 7 -18.60 6.51 5.33
C PRO A 7 -17.24 6.15 5.96
N HIS A 8 -16.58 7.10 6.62
CA HIS A 8 -15.31 6.90 7.32
C HIS A 8 -15.44 6.26 8.71
N GLU A 9 -16.66 6.10 9.23
CA GLU A 9 -16.93 5.37 10.48
C GLU A 9 -16.84 3.84 10.30
N LYS A 10 -16.74 3.35 9.05
CA LYS A 10 -16.28 1.99 8.75
C LYS A 10 -14.77 1.98 8.61
N GLY A 11 -14.06 2.09 9.74
CA GLY A 11 -12.60 1.94 9.77
C GLY A 11 -12.19 0.57 9.23
N PHE A 12 -11.45 0.54 8.11
CA PHE A 12 -10.83 -0.69 7.63
C PHE A 12 -9.56 -0.95 8.44
N HIS A 13 -9.70 -1.69 9.52
CA HIS A 13 -8.57 -2.05 10.37
C HIS A 13 -7.75 -3.16 9.72
N VAL A 14 -6.48 -2.86 9.47
CA VAL A 14 -5.52 -3.81 8.89
C VAL A 14 -4.44 -4.05 9.93
N SER A 15 -4.11 -5.32 10.19
CA SER A 15 -2.99 -5.63 11.07
C SER A 15 -1.67 -5.28 10.39
N TRP A 16 -0.64 -5.01 11.20
CA TRP A 16 0.70 -4.77 10.68
C TRP A 16 1.23 -5.94 9.86
N ASP A 17 0.99 -7.17 10.30
CA ASP A 17 1.38 -8.38 9.58
C ASP A 17 0.70 -8.47 8.19
N GLN A 18 -0.60 -8.13 8.12
CA GLN A 18 -1.33 -8.14 6.86
C GLN A 18 -0.77 -7.11 5.89
N ILE A 19 -0.54 -5.86 6.33
CA ILE A 19 0.12 -4.82 5.51
C ILE A 19 1.48 -5.30 5.00
N HIS A 20 2.28 -5.92 5.88
CA HIS A 20 3.62 -6.35 5.54
C HIS A 20 3.64 -7.52 4.55
N ARG A 21 2.72 -8.49 4.70
CA ARG A 21 2.57 -9.62 3.76
C ARG A 21 2.10 -9.13 2.39
N ASP A 22 1.09 -8.26 2.36
CA ASP A 22 0.55 -7.75 1.11
C ASP A 22 1.56 -6.88 0.35
N ALA A 23 2.31 -6.03 1.06
CA ALA A 23 3.37 -5.22 0.47
C ALA A 23 4.52 -6.07 -0.10
N ARG A 24 4.95 -7.14 0.59
CA ARG A 24 5.95 -8.09 0.04
C ARG A 24 5.44 -8.81 -1.19
N ALA A 25 4.20 -9.29 -1.15
CA ALA A 25 3.58 -9.94 -2.30
C ALA A 25 3.47 -8.98 -3.50
N LEU A 26 3.18 -7.70 -3.26
CA LEU A 26 3.21 -6.66 -4.27
C LEU A 26 4.61 -6.45 -4.84
N ALA A 27 5.64 -6.39 -4.01
CA ALA A 27 7.03 -6.25 -4.45
C ALA A 27 7.44 -7.36 -5.43
N TRP A 28 7.11 -8.63 -5.10
CA TRP A 28 7.36 -9.76 -6.00
C TRP A 28 6.59 -9.66 -7.31
N ARG A 29 5.34 -9.17 -7.28
CA ARG A 29 4.54 -8.98 -8.49
C ARG A 29 5.10 -7.87 -9.38
N LEU A 30 5.70 -6.83 -8.79
CA LEU A 30 6.29 -5.70 -9.53
C LEU A 30 7.72 -5.98 -10.01
N GLN A 31 8.37 -7.00 -9.47
CA GLN A 31 9.73 -7.38 -9.85
C GLN A 31 9.80 -7.68 -11.36
N GLY A 32 10.67 -6.97 -12.09
CA GLY A 32 10.83 -7.13 -13.53
C GLY A 32 9.70 -6.55 -14.39
N GLN A 33 8.66 -5.96 -13.78
CA GLN A 33 7.55 -5.32 -14.51
C GLN A 33 7.77 -3.83 -14.79
N GLY A 34 8.93 -3.29 -14.41
CA GLY A 34 9.28 -1.91 -14.68
C GLY A 34 9.43 -1.63 -16.18
N PRO A 35 9.24 -0.37 -16.62
CA PRO A 35 9.65 0.08 -17.94
C PRO A 35 11.13 -0.24 -18.22
N ASP A 36 11.56 -0.16 -19.48
CA ASP A 36 12.97 -0.33 -19.86
C ASP A 36 13.59 -1.67 -19.40
N GLY A 37 12.86 -2.76 -19.60
CA GLY A 37 13.33 -4.12 -19.29
C GLY A 37 13.29 -4.47 -17.80
N GLY A 38 12.35 -3.90 -17.05
CA GLY A 38 12.12 -4.21 -15.64
C GLY A 38 12.62 -3.17 -14.64
N ASN A 39 13.09 -2.00 -15.12
CA ASN A 39 13.73 -0.99 -14.30
C ASN A 39 12.75 0.10 -13.86
N TRP A 40 12.49 0.16 -12.55
CA TRP A 40 11.73 1.24 -11.95
C TRP A 40 12.63 2.43 -11.64
N ARG A 41 12.15 3.65 -11.94
CA ARG A 41 12.93 4.89 -11.73
C ARG A 41 12.82 5.44 -10.30
N ALA A 42 11.69 5.22 -9.65
CA ALA A 42 11.42 5.71 -8.30
C ALA A 42 10.17 5.04 -7.71
N VAL A 43 10.05 5.11 -6.38
CA VAL A 43 8.82 4.85 -5.63
C VAL A 43 8.34 6.17 -5.05
N VAL A 44 7.07 6.52 -5.26
CA VAL A 44 6.48 7.77 -4.75
C VAL A 44 5.48 7.44 -3.64
N ALA A 45 5.81 7.83 -2.41
CA ALA A 45 4.94 7.64 -1.26
C ALA A 45 4.05 8.87 -1.01
N ILE A 46 2.74 8.66 -0.92
CA ILE A 46 1.81 9.68 -0.42
C ILE A 46 1.78 9.61 1.12
N THR A 47 1.92 10.75 1.79
CA THR A 47 2.06 10.82 3.25
C THR A 47 0.77 10.43 4.00
N ARG A 48 0.87 10.27 5.34
CA ARG A 48 -0.21 9.80 6.24
C ARG A 48 -0.65 8.34 6.07
N GLY A 49 0.19 7.52 5.45
CA GLY A 49 -0.03 6.07 5.38
C GLY A 49 0.85 5.35 4.35
N GLY A 50 1.22 6.04 3.26
CA GLY A 50 1.95 5.42 2.15
C GLY A 50 3.45 5.17 2.40
N MET A 51 4.07 5.79 3.41
CA MET A 51 5.51 5.61 3.66
C MET A 51 5.87 4.17 4.04
N ALA A 52 5.13 3.55 4.97
CA ALA A 52 5.42 2.19 5.41
C ALA A 52 5.37 1.15 4.27
N PRO A 53 4.28 1.05 3.47
CA PRO A 53 4.26 0.12 2.34
C PRO A 53 5.26 0.49 1.24
N ALA A 54 5.52 1.78 0.99
CA ALA A 54 6.55 2.19 0.02
C ALA A 54 7.95 1.70 0.42
N MET A 55 8.30 1.77 1.71
CA MET A 55 9.58 1.25 2.23
C MET A 55 9.70 -0.27 2.18
N ILE A 56 8.58 -1.00 2.20
CA ILE A 56 8.58 -2.47 2.10
C ILE A 56 8.69 -2.92 0.64
N VAL A 57 8.18 -2.12 -0.30
CA VAL A 57 8.18 -2.44 -1.74
C VAL A 57 9.50 -2.08 -2.42
N ALA A 58 10.13 -0.98 -2.01
CA ALA A 58 11.39 -0.48 -2.56
C ALA A 58 12.57 -1.43 -2.30
#